data_AF-A0AA35L7Y4-F1
#
_entry.id   AF-A0AA35L7Y4-F1
#
_cell.length_a   1.000
_cell.length_b   1.000
_cell.length_c   1.000
_cell.angle_alpha   90.00
_cell.angle_beta   90.00
_cell.angle_gamma   90.00
#
_symmetry.space_group_name_H-M   'P 1'
#
loop_
_entity.id
_entity.type
_entity.pdbx_description
1 polymer ?
#
loop_
_entity_poly.entity_id
_entity_poly.type
_entity_poly.pdbx_seq_one_letter_code
_entity_poly.pdbx_strand_id
1 'polypeptide(L)'
;MARNLLSDTKNLFNHFKNRYPAEGEHKLETLPVLSMTAVELANIQVSVGLARLSSDLQCYQRHFEWLRRAAPLLLRPMEHDITTVHSRLERLLKRLEHLMTKLSLSRPNDPLPTLPAHGTHWSVVQAGHAIVHSFHLYLDWASRVLVLIRNKL
;
A
#
# COMPACT_ATOMS: atom_id res chain seq x y z
N MET A 1 -0.36 4.21 14.74
CA MET A 1 -1.16 3.55 13.68
C MET A 1 -0.31 3.14 12.47
N ALA A 2 0.40 4.07 11.80
CA ALA A 2 1.27 3.70 10.66
C ALA A 2 2.33 2.65 11.03
N ARG A 3 2.95 2.75 12.22
CA ARG A 3 3.91 1.74 12.74
C ARG A 3 3.28 0.35 12.92
N ASN A 4 2.02 0.28 13.35
CA ASN A 4 1.32 -1.00 13.54
C ASN A 4 1.01 -1.61 12.17
N LEU A 5 0.54 -0.79 11.21
CA LEU A 5 0.30 -1.23 9.84
C LEU A 5 1.60 -1.70 9.15
N LEU A 6 2.72 -1.02 9.39
CA LEU A 6 4.04 -1.43 8.90
C LEU A 6 4.47 -2.79 9.48
N SER A 7 4.26 -2.98 10.78
CA SER A 7 4.54 -4.25 11.46
C SER A 7 3.67 -5.38 10.94
N ASP A 8 2.37 -5.16 10.78
CA ASP A 8 1.43 -6.16 10.25
C ASP A 8 1.76 -6.53 8.80
N THR A 9 2.14 -5.54 7.98
CA THR A 9 2.59 -5.77 6.60
C THR A 9 3.90 -6.56 6.57
N LYS A 10 4.84 -6.30 7.48
CA LYS A 10 6.08 -7.07 7.61
C LYS A 10 5.81 -8.53 8.01
N ASN A 11 4.87 -8.75 8.94
CA ASN A 11 4.45 -10.10 9.33
C ASN A 11 3.81 -10.84 8.15
N LEU A 12 2.92 -10.18 7.42
CA LEU A 12 2.31 -10.72 6.21
C LEU A 12 3.36 -11.06 5.14
N PHE A 13 4.35 -10.19 4.95
CA PHE A 13 5.46 -10.43 4.01
C PHE A 13 6.25 -11.69 4.36
N ASN A 14 6.63 -11.84 5.63
CA ASN A 14 7.34 -13.02 6.10
C ASN A 14 6.49 -14.29 5.94
N HIS A 15 5.18 -14.20 6.20
CA HIS A 15 4.25 -15.31 6.01
C HIS A 15 4.16 -15.74 4.53
N PHE A 16 4.08 -14.77 3.61
CA PHE A 16 4.16 -15.00 2.16
C PHE A 16 5.47 -15.70 1.77
N LYS A 17 6.61 -15.20 2.23
CA LYS A 17 7.94 -15.77 1.94
C LYS A 17 8.11 -17.20 2.45
N ASN A 18 7.62 -17.48 3.66
CA ASN A 18 7.73 -18.80 4.25
C ASN A 18 6.85 -19.84 3.56
N ARG A 19 5.65 -19.43 3.10
CA ARG A 19 4.68 -20.36 2.51
C ARG A 19 4.80 -20.52 1.01
N TYR A 20 5.19 -19.44 0.33
CA TYR A 20 5.41 -19.41 -1.10
C TYR A 20 6.82 -18.88 -1.37
N PRO A 21 7.86 -19.72 -1.23
CA PRO A 21 9.21 -19.33 -1.57
C PRO A 21 9.23 -18.98 -3.04
N ALA A 22 9.45 -17.71 -3.33
CA ALA A 22 9.49 -17.20 -4.69
C ALA A 22 10.89 -16.62 -4.92
N GLU A 23 11.57 -17.13 -5.94
CA GLU A 23 12.91 -16.67 -6.32
C GLU A 23 12.78 -15.44 -7.21
N GLY A 24 13.50 -14.37 -6.87
CA GLY A 24 13.56 -13.12 -7.63
C GLY A 24 12.68 -11.98 -7.12
N GLU A 25 12.95 -10.76 -7.59
CA GLU A 25 12.07 -9.61 -7.37
C GLU A 25 10.83 -9.73 -8.26
N HIS A 26 9.64 -9.83 -7.66
CA HIS A 26 8.38 -9.73 -8.40
C HIS A 26 7.98 -8.26 -8.49
N LYS A 27 7.77 -7.78 -9.72
CA LYS A 27 7.34 -6.42 -10.02
C LYS A 27 5.96 -6.49 -10.66
N LEU A 28 5.08 -5.57 -10.23
CA LEU A 28 3.80 -5.33 -10.88
C LEU A 28 3.83 -3.90 -11.42
N GLU A 29 3.62 -3.75 -12.71
CA GLU A 29 3.61 -2.45 -13.39
C GLU A 29 2.47 -1.54 -12.90
N THR A 30 1.44 -2.12 -12.28
CA THR A 30 0.29 -1.41 -11.72
C THR A 30 0.55 -0.80 -10.34
N LEU A 31 1.69 -1.11 -9.70
CA LEU A 31 2.01 -0.57 -8.38
C LEU A 31 2.52 0.88 -8.46
N PRO A 32 2.25 1.71 -7.44
CA PRO A 32 2.77 3.08 -7.40
C PRO A 32 4.31 3.12 -7.47
N VAL A 33 4.84 3.96 -8.34
CA VAL A 33 6.29 4.18 -8.46
C VAL A 33 6.78 5.07 -7.33
N LEU A 34 7.62 4.50 -6.46
CA LEU A 34 8.31 5.23 -5.40
C LEU A 34 9.62 5.83 -5.92
N SER A 35 9.58 7.09 -6.34
CA SER A 35 10.79 7.92 -6.48
C SER A 35 11.29 8.27 -5.07
N MET A 36 12.25 7.49 -4.57
CA MET A 36 12.81 7.65 -3.21
C MET A 36 13.91 8.72 -3.16
N THR A 37 13.70 9.91 -3.71
CA THR A 37 14.74 10.94 -3.61
C THR A 37 14.60 11.71 -2.28
N ALA A 38 15.69 11.75 -1.52
CA ALA A 38 15.73 12.50 -0.25
C ALA A 38 15.46 14.00 -0.46
N VAL A 39 15.81 14.52 -1.65
CA VAL A 39 15.61 15.90 -2.08
C VAL A 39 14.12 16.22 -2.23
N GLU A 40 13.33 15.35 -2.86
CA GLU A 40 11.87 15.52 -2.94
C GLU A 40 11.22 15.45 -1.56
N LEU A 41 11.73 14.59 -0.68
CA LEU A 41 11.24 14.43 0.69
C LEU A 41 11.43 15.70 1.53
N ALA A 42 12.61 16.32 1.48
CA ALA A 42 12.91 17.55 2.21
C ALA A 42 12.01 18.72 1.75
N ASN A 43 11.81 18.81 0.43
CA ASN A 43 11.06 19.89 -0.20
C ASN A 43 9.56 19.59 -0.36
N ILE A 44 9.05 18.50 0.23
CA ILE A 44 7.66 18.10 0.01
C ILE A 44 6.69 19.18 0.52
N GLN A 45 5.79 19.62 -0.36
CA GLN A 45 4.68 20.47 -0.01
C GLN A 45 3.60 19.63 0.69
N VAL A 46 2.99 20.16 1.76
CA VAL A 46 1.99 19.43 2.55
C VAL A 46 0.82 18.96 1.68
N SER A 47 0.30 19.84 0.82
CA SER A 47 -0.81 19.54 -0.09
C SER A 47 -0.47 18.41 -1.06
N VAL A 48 0.66 18.52 -1.76
CA VAL A 48 1.14 17.53 -2.74
C VAL A 48 1.46 16.19 -2.07
N GLY A 49 2.09 16.22 -0.90
CA GLY A 49 2.43 15.03 -0.14
C GLY A 49 1.20 14.27 0.34
N LEU A 50 0.19 14.97 0.89
CA LEU A 50 -1.07 14.35 1.32
C LEU A 50 -1.90 13.82 0.14
N ALA A 51 -1.94 14.55 -0.98
CA ALA A 51 -2.61 14.09 -2.19
C ALA A 51 -1.97 12.80 -2.73
N ARG A 52 -0.64 12.79 -2.92
CA ARG A 52 0.10 11.60 -3.34
C ARG A 52 -0.11 10.43 -2.39
N LEU A 53 0.00 10.68 -1.08
CA LEU A 53 -0.26 9.67 -0.06
C LEU A 53 -1.64 9.03 -0.23
N SER A 54 -2.66 9.83 -0.50
CA SER A 54 -4.03 9.38 -0.67
C SER A 54 -4.21 8.53 -1.94
N SER A 55 -3.68 8.99 -3.08
CA SER A 55 -3.75 8.29 -4.36
C SER A 55 -3.08 6.92 -4.28
N ASP A 56 -1.84 6.89 -3.79
CA ASP A 56 -1.04 5.66 -3.70
C ASP A 56 -1.67 4.66 -2.70
N LEU A 57 -2.16 5.12 -1.54
CA LEU A 57 -2.83 4.24 -0.57
C LEU A 57 -4.16 3.67 -1.12
N GLN A 58 -4.91 4.43 -1.92
CA GLN A 58 -6.10 3.92 -2.61
C GLN A 58 -5.73 2.87 -3.66
N CYS A 59 -4.62 3.08 -4.37
CA CYS A 59 -4.08 2.09 -5.30
C CYS A 59 -3.74 0.79 -4.58
N TYR A 60 -3.02 0.84 -3.45
CA TYR A 60 -2.73 -0.35 -2.63
C TYR A 60 -4.01 -1.01 -2.09
N GLN A 61 -5.02 -0.25 -1.69
CA GLN A 61 -6.30 -0.81 -1.22
C GLN A 61 -6.93 -1.69 -2.31
N ARG A 62 -6.96 -1.21 -3.57
CA ARG A 62 -7.49 -2.01 -4.69
C ARG A 62 -6.68 -3.28 -4.93
N HIS A 63 -5.35 -3.22 -4.81
CA HIS A 63 -4.48 -4.39 -4.95
C HIS A 63 -4.74 -5.43 -3.85
N PHE A 64 -4.92 -5.01 -2.59
CA PHE A 64 -5.27 -5.93 -1.51
C PHE A 64 -6.67 -6.52 -1.67
N GLU A 65 -7.64 -5.72 -2.13
CA GLU A 65 -8.99 -6.22 -2.41
C GLU A 65 -8.99 -7.20 -3.58
N TRP A 66 -8.23 -6.92 -4.64
CA TRP A 66 -8.01 -7.85 -5.75
C TRP A 66 -7.37 -9.15 -5.27
N LEU A 67 -6.32 -9.06 -4.46
CA LEU A 67 -5.60 -10.23 -3.93
C LEU A 67 -6.54 -11.16 -3.15
N ARG A 68 -7.44 -10.59 -2.33
CA ARG A 68 -8.46 -11.36 -1.59
C ARG A 68 -9.44 -12.09 -2.50
N ARG A 69 -9.81 -11.48 -3.64
CA ARG A 69 -10.78 -12.04 -4.60
C ARG A 69 -10.15 -13.04 -5.56
N ALA A 70 -8.90 -12.81 -5.96
CA ALA A 70 -8.23 -13.56 -7.02
C ALA A 70 -7.85 -14.99 -6.61
N ALA A 71 -7.57 -15.26 -5.33
CA ALA A 71 -7.20 -16.60 -4.88
C ALA A 71 -7.60 -16.91 -3.42
N PRO A 72 -8.91 -16.96 -3.10
CA PRO A 72 -9.38 -17.15 -1.73
C PRO A 72 -8.93 -18.49 -1.12
N LEU A 73 -8.88 -19.56 -1.91
CA LEU A 73 -8.46 -20.89 -1.43
C LEU A 73 -6.95 -20.99 -1.20
N LEU A 74 -6.16 -20.34 -2.06
CA LEU A 74 -4.69 -20.31 -1.97
C LEU A 74 -4.22 -19.47 -0.77
N LEU A 75 -4.91 -18.35 -0.54
CA LEU A 75 -4.53 -17.37 0.49
C LEU A 75 -5.23 -17.61 1.83
N ARG A 76 -6.10 -18.62 1.94
CA ARG A 76 -6.80 -19.00 3.18
C ARG A 76 -5.90 -19.01 4.43
N PRO A 77 -4.66 -19.55 4.40
CA PRO A 77 -3.79 -19.59 5.58
C PRO A 77 -3.34 -18.20 6.07
N MET A 78 -3.38 -17.19 5.20
CA MET A 78 -2.94 -15.81 5.44
C MET A 78 -4.09 -14.80 5.30
N GLU A 79 -5.32 -15.28 5.14
CA GLU A 79 -6.53 -14.45 4.94
C GLU A 79 -6.74 -13.48 6.11
N HIS A 80 -6.48 -13.95 7.33
CA HIS A 80 -6.58 -13.12 8.53
C HIS A 80 -5.60 -11.95 8.52
N ASP A 81 -4.35 -12.21 8.14
CA ASP A 81 -3.30 -11.19 8.06
C ASP A 81 -3.60 -10.17 6.96
N ILE A 82 -4.02 -10.65 5.78
CA ILE A 82 -4.43 -9.80 4.64
C ILE A 82 -5.62 -8.92 5.04
N THR A 83 -6.63 -9.48 5.70
CA THR A 83 -7.82 -8.74 6.16
C THR A 83 -7.45 -7.71 7.23
N THR A 84 -6.53 -8.04 8.13
CA THR A 84 -6.01 -7.12 9.14
C THR A 84 -5.30 -5.93 8.52
N VAL A 85 -4.40 -6.18 7.56
CA VAL A 85 -3.70 -5.12 6.81
C VAL A 85 -4.70 -4.26 6.03
N HIS A 86 -5.64 -4.88 5.30
CA HIS A 86 -6.66 -4.18 4.54
C HIS A 86 -7.53 -3.26 5.41
N SER A 87 -8.09 -3.77 6.51
CA SER A 87 -8.93 -2.97 7.41
C SER A 87 -8.19 -1.81 8.09
N ARG A 88 -6.88 -1.97 8.33
CA ARG A 88 -6.02 -0.90 8.88
C ARG A 88 -5.69 0.14 7.81
N LEU A 89 -5.48 -0.28 6.57
CA LEU A 89 -5.32 0.61 5.42
C LEU A 89 -6.59 1.45 5.20
N GLU A 90 -7.78 0.85 5.23
CA GLU A 90 -9.05 1.59 5.12
C GLU A 90 -9.22 2.64 6.23
N ARG A 91 -8.87 2.30 7.47
CA ARG A 91 -8.90 3.25 8.59
C ARG A 91 -7.90 4.39 8.40
N LEU A 92 -6.72 4.11 7.83
CA LEU A 92 -5.73 5.14 7.52
C LEU A 92 -6.25 6.07 6.42
N LEU A 93 -6.84 5.53 5.36
CA LEU A 93 -7.45 6.29 4.27
C LEU A 93 -8.55 7.23 4.77
N LYS A 94 -9.49 6.75 5.59
CA LYS A 94 -10.55 7.58 6.18
C LYS A 94 -10.00 8.76 7.00
N ARG A 95 -8.91 8.53 7.74
CA ARG A 95 -8.24 9.58 8.53
C ARG A 95 -7.54 10.60 7.64
N LEU A 96 -6.89 10.13 6.58
CA LEU A 96 -6.21 10.98 5.61
C LEU A 96 -7.23 11.84 4.85
N GLU A 97 -8.35 11.27 4.44
CA GLU A 97 -9.48 11.97 3.83
C GLU A 97 -10.01 13.07 4.75
N HIS A 98 -10.27 12.75 6.03
CA HIS A 98 -10.70 13.75 7.01
C HIS A 98 -9.69 14.90 7.16
N LEU A 99 -8.39 14.58 7.20
CA LEU A 99 -7.32 15.58 7.26
C LEU A 99 -7.29 16.47 6.01
N MET A 100 -7.42 15.87 4.82
CA MET A 100 -7.45 16.61 3.55
C MET A 100 -8.66 17.54 3.47
N THR A 101 -9.85 17.08 3.88
CA THR A 101 -11.06 17.91 3.93
C THR A 101 -10.90 19.08 4.89
N LYS A 102 -10.29 18.86 6.07
CA LYS A 102 -10.01 19.92 7.04
C LYS A 102 -9.04 20.98 6.48
N LEU A 103 -8.12 20.57 5.62
CA LEU A 103 -7.15 21.45 4.96
C LEU A 103 -7.65 22.00 3.62
N SER A 104 -8.91 21.77 3.25
CA SER A 104 -9.51 22.18 1.97
C SER A 104 -8.72 21.71 0.74
N LEU A 105 -8.11 20.52 0.82
CA LEU A 105 -7.33 19.93 -0.25
C LEU A 105 -8.24 19.13 -1.20
N SER A 106 -8.09 19.37 -2.50
CA SER A 106 -8.76 18.57 -3.53
C SER A 106 -8.23 17.14 -3.55
N ARG A 107 -9.15 16.17 -3.65
CA ARG A 107 -8.80 14.77 -3.84
C ARG A 107 -8.16 14.58 -5.22
N PRO A 108 -6.99 13.93 -5.32
CA PRO A 108 -6.47 13.55 -6.63
C PRO A 108 -7.43 12.56 -7.29
N ASN A 109 -7.82 12.86 -8.53
CA ASN A 109 -8.74 12.07 -9.34
C ASN A 109 -7.97 11.26 -10.40
N ASP A 110 -6.88 10.61 -9.97
CA ASP A 110 -6.09 9.80 -10.89
C ASP A 110 -6.83 8.52 -11.23
N PRO A 111 -6.86 8.11 -12.52
CA PRO A 111 -7.46 6.87 -12.92
C PRO A 111 -6.70 5.72 -12.25
N LEU A 112 -7.38 5.03 -11.35
CA LEU A 112 -6.82 3.88 -10.66
C LEU A 112 -6.55 2.74 -11.66
N PRO A 113 -5.49 1.93 -11.46
CA PRO A 113 -5.06 0.92 -12.43
C PRO A 113 -6.08 -0.23 -12.57
N THR A 114 -6.38 -0.63 -13.80
CA THR A 114 -7.23 -1.79 -14.09
C THR A 114 -6.47 -3.08 -13.76
N LEU A 115 -6.96 -3.84 -12.78
CA LEU A 115 -6.37 -5.12 -12.37
C LEU A 115 -7.00 -6.26 -13.17
N PRO A 116 -6.24 -7.29 -13.55
CA PRO A 116 -6.76 -8.44 -14.30
C PRO A 116 -7.85 -9.16 -13.49
N ALA A 117 -8.95 -9.58 -14.12
CA ALA A 117 -10.05 -10.23 -13.40
C ALA A 117 -9.62 -11.56 -12.74
N HIS A 118 -8.74 -12.30 -13.42
CA HIS A 118 -8.22 -13.59 -12.98
C HIS A 118 -6.75 -13.74 -13.40
N GLY A 119 -5.97 -14.43 -12.59
CA GLY A 119 -4.62 -14.86 -12.91
C GLY A 119 -4.47 -16.36 -12.63
N THR A 120 -3.41 -16.97 -13.16
CA THR A 120 -3.01 -18.31 -12.72
C THR A 120 -2.66 -18.29 -11.24
N HIS A 121 -2.80 -19.42 -10.53
CA HIS A 121 -2.48 -19.48 -9.09
C HIS A 121 -1.08 -18.93 -8.77
N TRP A 122 -0.08 -19.22 -9.62
CA TRP A 122 1.28 -18.72 -9.44
C TRP A 122 1.40 -17.21 -9.71
N SER A 123 0.69 -16.66 -10.70
CA SER A 123 0.68 -15.21 -10.94
C SER A 123 0.10 -14.43 -9.75
N VAL A 124 -0.90 -14.99 -9.06
CA VAL A 124 -1.47 -14.36 -7.86
C VAL A 124 -0.49 -14.41 -6.68
N VAL A 125 0.28 -15.49 -6.54
CA VAL A 125 1.38 -15.58 -5.56
C VAL A 125 2.45 -14.51 -5.82
N GLN A 126 2.92 -14.41 -7.07
CA GLN A 126 3.94 -13.43 -7.47
C GLN A 126 3.43 -12.00 -7.27
N ALA A 127 2.17 -11.73 -7.65
CA ALA A 127 1.52 -10.46 -7.41
C ALA A 127 1.40 -10.15 -5.91
N GLY A 128 1.01 -11.14 -5.09
CA GLY A 128 0.96 -11.01 -3.64
C GLY A 128 2.31 -10.59 -3.04
N HIS A 129 3.40 -11.24 -3.45
CA HIS A 129 4.75 -10.85 -3.06
C HIS A 129 5.08 -9.40 -3.44
N ALA A 130 4.83 -9.03 -4.70
CA ALA A 130 5.08 -7.68 -5.19
C ALA A 130 4.29 -6.62 -4.42
N ILE A 131 2.98 -6.86 -4.20
CA ILE A 131 2.07 -5.93 -3.50
C ILE A 131 2.54 -5.74 -2.05
N VAL A 132 2.74 -6.83 -1.31
CA VAL A 132 3.07 -6.75 0.12
C VAL A 132 4.46 -6.15 0.33
N HIS A 133 5.44 -6.53 -0.50
CA HIS A 133 6.79 -5.97 -0.45
C HIS A 133 6.80 -4.47 -0.77
N SER A 134 6.19 -4.08 -1.88
CA SER A 134 6.10 -2.67 -2.29
C SER A 134 5.34 -1.84 -1.26
N PHE A 135 4.26 -2.38 -0.71
CA PHE A 135 3.49 -1.70 0.34
C PHE A 135 4.30 -1.51 1.63
N HIS A 136 5.12 -2.49 2.02
CA HIS A 136 6.01 -2.35 3.16
C HIS A 136 7.00 -1.18 2.97
N LEU A 137 7.67 -1.12 1.81
CA LEU A 137 8.59 -0.02 1.48
C LEU A 137 7.86 1.33 1.43
N TYR A 138 6.67 1.34 0.84
CA TYR A 138 5.83 2.52 0.77
C TYR A 138 5.44 3.04 2.16
N LEU A 139 5.07 2.16 3.09
CA LEU A 139 4.70 2.55 4.45
C LEU A 139 5.89 3.10 5.24
N ASP A 140 7.10 2.59 5.03
CA ASP A 140 8.31 3.16 5.63
C ASP A 140 8.50 4.60 5.17
N TRP A 141 8.44 4.84 3.85
CA TRP A 141 8.50 6.17 3.25
C TRP A 141 7.37 7.08 3.76
N ALA A 142 6.12 6.60 3.72
CA ALA A 142 4.95 7.35 4.14
C ALA A 142 5.04 7.77 5.61
N SER A 143 5.62 6.92 6.47
CA SER A 143 5.83 7.26 7.87
C SER A 143 6.76 8.46 8.05
N ARG A 144 7.83 8.56 7.24
CA ARG A 144 8.76 9.69 7.25
C ARG A 144 8.08 10.96 6.72
N VAL A 145 7.34 10.84 5.62
CA VAL A 145 6.59 11.96 5.03
C VAL A 145 5.56 12.52 5.99
N LEU A 146 4.78 11.66 6.66
CA LEU A 146 3.78 12.10 7.63
C LEU A 146 4.40 12.85 8.81
N VAL A 147 5.60 12.43 9.26
CA VAL A 147 6.35 13.16 10.30
C VAL A 147 6.78 14.54 9.81
N LEU A 148 7.30 14.64 8.58
CA LEU A 148 7.69 15.94 8.00
C LEU A 148 6.49 16.86 7.81
N ILE A 149 5.38 16.34 7.29
CA ILE A 149 4.14 17.10 7.12
C ILE A 149 3.65 17.62 8.46
N ARG A 150 3.65 16.77 9.50
CA ARG A 150 3.28 17.19 10.86
C ARG A 150 4.17 18.30 11.40
N ASN A 151 5.47 18.30 11.06
CA ASN A 151 6.39 19.35 11.50
C ASN A 151 6.21 20.67 10.71
N LYS A 152 5.55 20.64 9.54
CA LYS A 152 5.26 21.81 8.70
C LYS A 152 3.83 22.35 8.88
N LEU A 153 2.97 21.64 9.61
CA LEU A 153 1.61 22.04 10.00
C LEU A 153 1.64 22.76 11.34
#